data_AF-A0A3P3ZBK4-F1
#
_entry.id   AF-A0A3P3ZBK4-F1
#
_cell.length_a   1.000
_cell.length_b   1.000
_cell.length_c   1.000
_cell.angle_alpha   90.00
_cell.angle_beta   90.00
_cell.angle_gamma   90.00
#
_symmetry.space_group_name_H-M   'P 1'
#
loop_
_entity.id
_entity.type
_entity.pdbx_description
1 polymer ?
#
loop_
_entity_poly.entity_id
_entity_poly.type
_entity_poly.pdbx_seq_one_letter_code
_entity_poly.pdbx_strand_id
1 'polypeptide(L)'
;MKRDILYSFLNRRVDVMLHRGMLDEVKAFWLKSGGKLPRNSLSEAIGCKEFSQFFSSSNPLLITSSDCEKAVAQIRSNTRRYARQQERWIQNRLLPLLHSSPLKDSPTHFVLLWVQDGVDTLTSVQQTLDALLRPSAEKPLAEPLFPLKQQLASREPVSQEQCEVCKILVYGRGQMAAHLKSKRHRGSLRRLALERSHREKYGFELPPPKRKRGS
;
A
#
# COMPACT_ATOMS: atom_id res chain seq x y z
N MET A 1 12.74 -3.82 -10.75
CA MET A 1 12.11 -2.90 -11.73
C MET A 1 12.00 -1.50 -11.14
N LYS A 2 12.35 -0.46 -11.91
CA LYS A 2 12.19 0.94 -11.46
C LYS A 2 10.70 1.24 -11.23
N ARG A 3 10.36 2.04 -10.21
CA ARG A 3 8.95 2.34 -9.86
C ARG A 3 8.18 2.99 -11.01
N ASP A 4 8.84 3.85 -11.77
CA ASP A 4 8.20 4.58 -12.87
C ASP A 4 7.74 3.63 -13.97
N ILE A 5 8.55 2.60 -14.25
CA ILE A 5 8.21 1.53 -15.20
C ILE A 5 7.02 0.72 -14.70
N LEU A 6 6.99 0.35 -13.41
CA LEU A 6 5.82 -0.33 -12.84
C LEU A 6 4.55 0.52 -12.98
N TYR A 7 4.66 1.81 -12.69
CA TYR A 7 3.52 2.71 -12.73
C TYR A 7 3.01 2.97 -14.14
N SER A 8 3.89 3.06 -15.14
CA SER A 8 3.47 3.15 -16.54
C SER A 8 2.70 1.90 -16.97
N PHE A 9 3.19 0.70 -16.64
CA PHE A 9 2.48 -0.56 -16.94
C PHE A 9 1.12 -0.65 -16.24
N LEU A 10 1.05 -0.30 -14.95
CA LEU A 10 -0.22 -0.32 -14.22
C LEU A 10 -1.24 0.66 -14.79
N ASN A 11 -0.79 1.87 -15.18
CA ASN A 11 -1.67 2.86 -15.81
C ASN A 11 -2.17 2.34 -17.17
N ARG A 12 -1.27 1.84 -18.02
CA ARG A 12 -1.63 1.24 -19.33
C ARG A 12 -2.62 0.09 -19.18
N ARG A 13 -2.46 -0.75 -18.15
CA ARG A 13 -3.40 -1.84 -17.87
C ARG A 13 -4.80 -1.32 -17.56
N VAL A 14 -4.92 -0.24 -16.77
CA VAL A 14 -6.22 0.39 -16.49
C VAL A 14 -6.86 0.88 -17.79
N ASP A 15 -6.08 1.48 -18.69
CA ASP A 15 -6.60 1.93 -19.99
C ASP A 15 -7.14 0.77 -20.82
N VAL A 16 -6.41 -0.34 -20.86
CA VAL A 16 -6.87 -1.57 -21.51
C VAL A 16 -8.14 -2.13 -20.86
N MET A 17 -8.25 -2.10 -19.52
CA MET A 17 -9.46 -2.54 -18.81
C MET A 17 -10.68 -1.70 -19.18
N LEU A 18 -10.51 -0.38 -19.30
CA LEU A 18 -11.59 0.52 -19.73
C LEU A 18 -12.03 0.21 -21.16
N HIS A 19 -11.09 0.06 -22.09
CA HIS A 19 -11.40 -0.31 -23.48
C HIS A 19 -12.09 -1.68 -23.59
N ARG A 20 -11.86 -2.58 -22.62
CA ARG A 20 -12.51 -3.90 -22.56
C ARG A 20 -13.89 -3.88 -21.88
N GLY A 21 -14.40 -2.73 -21.46
CA GLY A 21 -15.75 -2.63 -20.88
C GLY A 21 -15.81 -2.71 -19.35
N MET A 22 -14.72 -2.39 -18.63
CA MET A 22 -14.73 -2.33 -17.15
C MET A 22 -15.88 -1.47 -16.59
N LEU A 23 -16.20 -0.36 -17.24
CA LEU A 23 -17.31 0.50 -16.81
C LEU A 23 -18.66 -0.23 -16.91
N ASP A 24 -18.87 -0.97 -18.00
CA ASP A 24 -20.09 -1.73 -18.24
C ASP A 24 -20.25 -2.86 -17.24
N GLU A 25 -19.16 -3.55 -16.89
CA GLU A 25 -19.14 -4.59 -15.85
C GLU A 25 -19.55 -4.02 -14.48
N VAL A 26 -18.95 -2.91 -14.07
CA VAL A 26 -19.23 -2.27 -12.78
C VAL A 26 -20.67 -1.74 -12.74
N LYS A 27 -21.16 -1.21 -13.86
CA LYS A 27 -22.54 -0.75 -14.01
C LYS A 27 -23.53 -1.91 -13.90
N ALA A 28 -23.29 -3.02 -14.60
CA ALA A 28 -24.11 -4.22 -14.53
C ALA A 28 -24.16 -4.77 -13.10
N PHE A 29 -23.02 -4.78 -12.41
CA PHE A 29 -22.93 -5.21 -11.01
C PHE A 29 -23.74 -4.31 -10.07
N TRP A 30 -23.67 -2.98 -10.24
CA TRP A 30 -24.43 -2.02 -9.44
C TRP A 30 -25.94 -2.12 -9.67
N LEU A 31 -26.37 -2.26 -10.93
CA LEU A 31 -27.78 -2.44 -11.29
C LEU A 31 -28.35 -3.74 -10.69
N LYS A 32 -27.63 -4.86 -10.83
CA LYS A 32 -28.00 -6.15 -10.23
C LYS A 32 -28.12 -6.08 -8.70
N SER A 33 -27.41 -5.14 -8.07
CA SER A 33 -27.41 -4.94 -6.63
C SER A 33 -28.48 -3.96 -6.14
N GLY A 34 -29.42 -3.55 -7.00
CA GLY A 34 -30.52 -2.66 -6.62
C GLY A 34 -30.11 -1.20 -6.41
N GLY A 35 -29.09 -0.73 -7.14
CA GLY A 35 -28.66 0.66 -7.09
C GLY A 35 -27.78 1.02 -5.88
N LYS A 36 -27.25 0.01 -5.18
CA LYS A 36 -26.26 0.17 -4.11
C LYS A 36 -25.27 -0.97 -4.16
N LEU A 37 -23.99 -0.68 -3.94
CA LEU A 37 -23.00 -1.74 -3.82
C LEU A 37 -23.24 -2.52 -2.51
N PRO A 38 -23.31 -3.86 -2.56
CA PRO A 38 -23.44 -4.69 -1.36
C PRO A 38 -22.15 -4.57 -0.53
N ARG A 39 -22.22 -4.80 0.79
CA ARG A 39 -21.02 -4.87 1.64
C ARG A 39 -20.39 -6.26 1.55
N ASN A 40 -19.67 -6.53 0.46
CA ASN A 40 -18.96 -7.79 0.24
C ASN A 40 -17.60 -7.55 -0.42
N SER A 41 -16.78 -8.60 -0.50
CA SER A 41 -15.42 -8.49 -1.05
C SER A 41 -15.37 -8.02 -2.50
N LEU A 42 -16.42 -8.30 -3.29
CA LEU A 42 -16.51 -7.85 -4.69
C LEU A 42 -16.69 -6.33 -4.79
N SER A 43 -17.47 -5.71 -3.90
CA SER A 43 -17.59 -4.26 -3.88
C SER A 43 -16.32 -3.56 -3.41
N GLU A 44 -15.41 -4.26 -2.73
CA GLU A 44 -14.10 -3.73 -2.34
C GLU A 44 -13.06 -3.76 -3.46
N ALA A 45 -13.37 -4.42 -4.59
CA ALA A 45 -12.50 -4.41 -5.75
C ALA A 45 -12.26 -2.99 -6.26
N ILE A 46 -11.00 -2.68 -6.61
CA ILE A 46 -10.59 -1.40 -7.18
C ILE A 46 -11.32 -1.23 -8.52
N GLY A 47 -12.11 -0.17 -8.64
CA GLY A 47 -13.01 0.08 -9.77
C GLY A 47 -14.46 0.25 -9.34
N CYS A 48 -14.93 -0.63 -8.44
CA CYS A 48 -16.33 -0.65 -8.04
C CYS A 48 -16.72 0.63 -7.29
N LYS A 49 -15.98 0.99 -6.23
CA LYS A 49 -16.28 2.16 -5.40
C LYS A 49 -16.02 3.47 -6.16
N GLU A 50 -14.98 3.50 -6.97
CA GLU A 50 -14.55 4.65 -7.74
C GLU A 50 -15.55 5.05 -8.84
N PHE A 51 -16.20 4.08 -9.50
CA PHE A 51 -17.27 4.37 -10.46
C PHE A 51 -18.63 4.55 -9.78
N SER A 52 -18.97 3.68 -8.81
CA SER A 52 -20.30 3.69 -8.20
C SER A 52 -20.67 4.97 -7.47
N GLN A 53 -19.69 5.73 -6.97
CA GLN A 53 -19.93 7.05 -6.37
C GLN A 53 -20.53 8.08 -7.35
N PHE A 54 -20.41 7.84 -8.67
CA PHE A 54 -20.96 8.70 -9.72
C PHE A 54 -22.27 8.15 -10.30
N PHE A 55 -22.70 6.95 -9.90
CA PHE A 55 -24.01 6.44 -10.30
C PHE A 55 -25.10 7.09 -9.45
N SER A 56 -26.07 7.71 -10.12
CA SER A 56 -27.25 8.28 -9.47
C SER A 56 -28.48 7.42 -9.74
N SER A 57 -29.33 7.27 -8.74
CA SER A 57 -30.65 6.63 -8.88
C SER A 57 -31.57 7.36 -9.86
N SER A 58 -31.34 8.66 -10.09
CA SER A 58 -32.15 9.48 -11.00
C SER A 58 -31.77 9.29 -12.47
N ASN A 59 -30.52 8.92 -12.76
CA ASN A 59 -30.04 8.64 -14.12
C ASN A 59 -28.82 7.70 -14.06
N PRO A 60 -29.03 6.39 -13.82
CA PRO A 60 -27.93 5.43 -13.68
C PRO A 60 -27.16 5.17 -14.99
N LEU A 61 -27.59 5.79 -16.08
CA LEU A 61 -26.99 5.69 -17.41
C LEU A 61 -26.07 6.87 -17.76
N LEU A 62 -26.12 7.97 -17.02
CA LEU A 62 -25.36 9.18 -17.31
C LEU A 62 -24.19 9.32 -16.35
N ILE A 63 -23.01 8.89 -16.80
CA ILE A 63 -21.74 9.37 -16.27
C ILE A 63 -21.22 10.42 -17.24
N THR A 64 -20.90 11.61 -16.72
CA THR A 64 -20.23 12.66 -17.49
C THR A 64 -18.80 12.21 -17.81
N SER A 65 -18.23 12.65 -18.95
CA SER A 65 -16.81 12.40 -19.27
C SER A 65 -15.89 12.81 -18.11
N SER A 66 -16.14 13.98 -17.50
CA SER A 66 -15.39 14.47 -16.33
C SER A 66 -15.44 13.50 -15.14
N ASP A 67 -16.58 12.86 -14.88
CA ASP A 67 -16.72 11.95 -13.74
C ASP A 67 -16.04 10.61 -14.02
N CYS A 68 -16.11 10.14 -15.27
CA CYS A 68 -15.32 8.99 -15.71
C CYS A 68 -13.82 9.24 -15.53
N GLU A 69 -13.32 10.40 -15.98
CA GLU A 69 -11.91 10.77 -15.82
C GLU A 69 -11.46 10.82 -14.35
N LYS A 70 -12.30 11.36 -13.46
CA LYS A 70 -12.04 11.36 -12.01
C LYS A 70 -11.99 9.95 -11.45
N ALA A 71 -12.95 9.09 -11.80
CA ALA A 71 -12.97 7.69 -11.37
C ALA A 71 -11.70 6.96 -11.84
N VAL A 72 -11.32 7.12 -13.11
CA VAL A 72 -10.12 6.52 -13.69
C VAL A 72 -8.85 7.01 -12.99
N ALA A 73 -8.75 8.30 -12.68
CA ALA A 73 -7.63 8.83 -11.93
C ALA A 73 -7.52 8.21 -10.53
N GLN A 74 -8.65 8.00 -9.85
CA GLN A 74 -8.69 7.31 -8.56
C GLN A 74 -8.28 5.83 -8.68
N ILE A 75 -8.80 5.11 -9.68
CA ILE A 75 -8.47 3.70 -9.96
C ILE A 75 -6.96 3.53 -10.19
N ARG A 76 -6.36 4.39 -11.02
CA ARG A 76 -4.91 4.40 -11.26
C ARG A 76 -4.15 4.67 -9.96
N SER A 77 -4.59 5.63 -9.14
CA SER A 77 -3.97 5.94 -7.84
C SER A 77 -4.03 4.76 -6.86
N ASN A 78 -5.20 4.15 -6.73
CA ASN A 78 -5.44 3.03 -5.83
C ASN A 78 -4.71 1.77 -6.29
N THR A 79 -4.62 1.52 -7.59
CA THR A 79 -3.82 0.42 -8.16
C THR A 79 -2.33 0.59 -7.81
N ARG A 80 -1.77 1.79 -7.92
CA ARG A 80 -0.38 2.08 -7.50
C ARG A 80 -0.18 1.97 -5.99
N ARG A 81 -1.18 2.35 -5.19
CA ARG A 81 -1.16 2.20 -3.73
C ARG A 81 -1.17 0.73 -3.34
N TYR A 82 -2.01 -0.07 -4.00
CA TYR A 82 -2.11 -1.51 -3.77
C TYR A 82 -0.80 -2.23 -4.13
N ALA A 83 -0.19 -1.92 -5.28
CA ALA A 83 1.11 -2.46 -5.65
C ALA A 83 2.20 -2.14 -4.62
N ARG A 84 2.22 -0.91 -4.08
CA ARG A 84 3.12 -0.53 -2.97
C ARG A 84 2.85 -1.29 -1.68
N GLN A 85 1.58 -1.57 -1.39
CA GLN A 85 1.21 -2.35 -0.21
C GLN A 85 1.64 -3.81 -0.35
N GLN A 86 1.50 -4.40 -1.54
CA GLN A 86 2.00 -5.75 -1.85
C GLN A 86 3.51 -5.81 -1.70
N GLU A 87 4.26 -4.87 -2.30
CA GLU A 87 5.71 -4.77 -2.16
C GLU A 87 6.12 -4.70 -0.68
N ARG A 88 5.48 -3.81 0.09
CA ARG A 88 5.71 -3.68 1.53
C ARG A 88 5.39 -4.98 2.28
N TRP A 89 4.28 -5.64 1.97
CA TRP A 89 3.90 -6.86 2.66
C TRP A 89 4.89 -7.99 2.39
N ILE A 90 5.32 -8.14 1.13
CA ILE A 90 6.35 -9.11 0.73
C ILE A 90 7.64 -8.84 1.52
N GLN A 91 8.17 -7.62 1.46
CA GLN A 91 9.43 -7.26 2.10
C GLN A 91 9.37 -7.34 3.64
N ASN A 92 8.25 -6.92 4.23
CA ASN A 92 8.16 -6.74 5.68
C ASN A 92 7.56 -7.93 6.42
N ARG A 93 6.86 -8.83 5.74
CA ARG A 93 6.15 -9.95 6.37
C ARG A 93 6.45 -11.28 5.70
N LEU A 94 6.31 -11.40 4.38
CA LEU A 94 6.55 -12.68 3.70
C LEU A 94 8.01 -13.13 3.85
N LEU A 95 8.97 -12.26 3.51
CA LEU A 95 10.39 -12.62 3.57
C LEU A 95 10.82 -13.01 5.01
N PRO A 96 10.52 -12.23 6.07
CA PRO A 96 10.82 -12.67 7.43
C PRO A 96 10.22 -14.02 7.82
N LEU A 97 8.96 -14.29 7.45
CA LEU A 97 8.30 -15.56 7.73
C LEU A 97 9.02 -16.73 7.05
N LEU A 98 9.44 -16.55 5.80
CA LEU A 98 10.20 -17.55 5.05
C LEU A 98 11.59 -17.78 5.67
N HIS A 99 12.28 -16.74 6.15
CA HIS A 99 13.59 -16.88 6.81
C HIS A 99 13.52 -17.58 8.17
N SER A 100 12.41 -17.43 8.90
CA SER A 100 12.19 -18.12 10.18
C SER A 100 11.69 -19.56 10.02
N SER A 101 11.33 -19.98 8.82
CA SER A 101 10.77 -21.30 8.54
C SER A 101 11.89 -22.32 8.28
N PRO A 102 11.70 -23.60 8.66
CA PRO A 102 12.60 -24.70 8.25
C PRO A 102 12.68 -24.87 6.72
N LEU A 103 11.75 -24.26 5.97
CA LEU A 103 11.80 -24.17 4.51
C LEU A 103 13.01 -23.38 3.97
N LYS A 104 13.73 -22.64 4.84
CA LYS A 104 14.96 -21.95 4.47
C LYS A 104 16.07 -22.90 4.01
N ASP A 105 16.15 -24.07 4.63
CA ASP A 105 17.21 -25.06 4.37
C ASP A 105 16.77 -26.13 3.35
N SER A 106 15.48 -26.16 3.01
CA SER A 106 14.93 -26.97 1.92
C SER A 106 14.97 -26.16 0.61
N PRO A 107 15.29 -26.77 -0.55
CA PRO A 107 15.22 -26.10 -1.84
C PRO A 107 13.75 -25.82 -2.22
N THR A 108 13.16 -24.80 -1.61
CA THR A 108 11.89 -24.23 -2.04
C THR A 108 12.16 -23.31 -3.22
N HIS A 109 11.92 -23.82 -4.41
CA HIS A 109 12.15 -23.08 -5.63
C HIS A 109 11.06 -22.02 -5.83
N PHE A 110 11.29 -20.81 -5.31
CA PHE A 110 10.52 -19.63 -5.74
C PHE A 110 11.18 -19.08 -7.00
N VAL A 111 10.51 -19.24 -8.13
CA VAL A 111 10.97 -18.65 -9.40
C VAL A 111 10.19 -17.39 -9.69
N LEU A 112 10.92 -16.30 -9.92
CA LEU A 112 10.35 -15.03 -10.32
C LEU A 112 10.49 -14.89 -11.83
N LEU A 113 9.40 -15.16 -12.55
CA LEU A 113 9.33 -15.05 -14.00
C LEU A 113 8.95 -13.62 -14.37
N TRP A 114 9.84 -12.94 -15.09
CA TRP A 114 9.55 -11.63 -15.66
C TRP A 114 8.86 -11.83 -17.00
N VAL A 115 7.59 -11.46 -17.06
CA VAL A 115 6.90 -11.28 -18.34
C VAL A 115 7.34 -9.94 -18.91
N GLN A 116 8.31 -9.96 -19.82
CA GLN A 116 8.56 -8.82 -20.71
C GLN A 116 7.70 -8.98 -21.97
N ASP A 117 7.29 -7.86 -22.56
CA ASP A 117 6.61 -7.85 -23.86
C ASP A 117 7.51 -8.53 -24.90
N GLY A 118 7.01 -9.57 -25.58
CA GLY A 118 7.72 -10.28 -26.66
C GLY A 118 8.53 -11.51 -26.24
N VAL A 119 8.56 -11.88 -24.95
CA VAL A 119 9.09 -13.18 -24.50
C VAL A 119 7.92 -14.14 -24.38
N ASP A 120 8.01 -15.31 -25.02
CA ASP A 120 7.01 -16.38 -24.88
C ASP A 120 6.96 -16.86 -23.43
N THR A 121 6.03 -16.25 -22.69
CA THR A 121 5.80 -16.51 -21.27
C THR A 121 5.58 -17.99 -21.00
N LEU A 122 4.85 -18.67 -21.88
CA LEU A 122 4.61 -20.11 -21.80
C LEU A 122 5.91 -20.91 -21.91
N THR A 123 6.78 -20.57 -22.86
CA THR A 123 8.07 -21.25 -23.04
C THR A 123 8.99 -21.01 -21.85
N SER A 124 9.03 -19.79 -21.31
CA SER A 124 9.82 -19.47 -20.10
C SER A 124 9.30 -20.19 -18.85
N VAL A 125 7.97 -20.28 -18.70
CA VAL A 125 7.31 -21.04 -17.61
C VAL A 125 7.59 -22.53 -17.76
N GLN A 126 7.46 -23.09 -18.97
CA GLN A 126 7.70 -24.50 -19.26
C GLN A 126 9.15 -24.88 -18.97
N GLN A 127 10.12 -24.14 -19.52
CA GLN A 127 11.55 -24.38 -19.26
C GLN A 127 11.89 -24.30 -17.77
N THR A 128 11.24 -23.38 -17.05
CA THR A 128 11.40 -23.28 -15.60
C THR A 128 10.82 -24.49 -14.90
N LEU A 129 9.57 -24.87 -15.19
CA LEU A 129 8.93 -26.04 -14.59
C LEU A 129 9.72 -27.32 -14.86
N ASP A 130 10.20 -27.50 -16.09
CA ASP A 130 11.03 -28.64 -16.47
C ASP A 130 12.35 -28.66 -15.69
N ALA A 131 12.98 -27.50 -15.48
CA ALA A 131 14.19 -27.40 -14.64
C ALA A 131 13.89 -27.67 -13.16
N LEU A 132 12.72 -27.27 -12.65
CA LEU A 132 12.32 -27.48 -11.25
C LEU A 132 11.92 -28.92 -10.94
N LEU A 133 11.27 -29.59 -11.88
CA LEU A 133 10.75 -30.95 -11.72
C LEU A 133 11.79 -32.02 -12.14
N ARG A 134 12.89 -31.63 -12.77
CA ARG A 134 13.98 -32.54 -13.15
C ARG A 134 14.77 -32.96 -11.91
N PRO A 135 14.97 -34.26 -11.65
CA PRO A 135 15.63 -34.77 -10.45
C PRO A 135 17.17 -34.59 -10.43
N SER A 136 17.75 -33.72 -11.27
CA SER A 136 19.21 -33.57 -11.41
C SER A 136 19.69 -32.19 -10.98
N ALA A 137 20.80 -32.18 -10.25
CA ALA A 137 21.47 -31.04 -9.63
C ALA A 137 22.16 -30.10 -10.63
N GLU A 138 21.45 -29.65 -11.67
CA GLU A 138 21.93 -28.59 -12.55
C GLU A 138 21.40 -27.24 -12.05
N LYS A 139 22.34 -26.35 -11.73
CA LYS A 139 22.07 -25.00 -11.21
C LYS A 139 21.09 -24.28 -12.15
N PRO A 140 20.05 -23.61 -11.63
CA PRO A 140 19.09 -22.90 -12.46
C PRO A 140 19.79 -21.88 -13.38
N LEU A 141 19.36 -21.84 -14.64
CA LEU A 141 19.88 -21.05 -15.78
C LEU A 141 19.91 -19.53 -15.56
N ALA A 142 19.24 -19.04 -14.52
CA ALA A 142 19.35 -17.67 -14.07
C ALA A 142 19.67 -17.71 -12.59
N GLU A 143 20.61 -16.86 -12.12
CA GLU A 143 20.77 -16.63 -10.69
C GLU A 143 19.37 -16.35 -10.13
N PRO A 144 18.83 -17.24 -9.28
CA PRO A 144 17.56 -16.97 -8.68
C PRO A 144 17.84 -15.74 -7.82
N LEU A 145 17.31 -14.57 -8.25
CA LEU A 145 17.17 -13.38 -7.43
C LEU A 145 16.18 -13.75 -6.33
N PHE A 146 16.66 -14.61 -5.45
CA PHE A 146 15.95 -15.20 -4.36
C PHE A 146 16.15 -14.23 -3.22
N PRO A 147 15.10 -13.49 -2.82
CA PRO A 147 15.26 -12.51 -1.76
C PRO A 147 15.64 -13.16 -0.42
N LEU A 148 15.64 -14.51 -0.32
CA LEU A 148 16.07 -15.21 0.89
C LEU A 148 17.59 -15.35 1.07
N LYS A 149 18.40 -15.10 0.03
CA LYS A 149 19.86 -14.98 0.19
C LYS A 149 20.27 -13.59 0.70
N GLN A 150 19.37 -12.60 0.60
CA GLN A 150 19.63 -11.27 1.11
C GLN A 150 19.52 -11.32 2.64
N GLN A 151 20.57 -10.92 3.36
CA GLN A 151 20.48 -10.78 4.81
C GLN A 151 19.35 -9.81 5.14
N LEU A 152 18.29 -10.32 5.78
CA LEU A 152 17.28 -9.46 6.38
C LEU A 152 17.98 -8.68 7.48
N ALA A 153 18.01 -7.36 7.34
CA ALA A 153 18.43 -6.50 8.43
C ALA A 153 17.64 -6.90 9.69
N SER A 154 18.35 -7.21 10.77
CA SER A 154 17.71 -7.47 12.05
C SER A 154 16.90 -6.24 12.41
N ARG A 155 15.65 -6.50 12.74
CA ARG A 155 14.65 -5.46 12.93
C ARG A 155 14.39 -5.39 14.41
N GLU A 156 14.65 -4.23 15.01
CA GLU A 156 14.37 -4.00 16.42
C GLU A 156 12.91 -4.37 16.76
N PRO A 157 12.63 -4.92 17.94
CA PRO A 157 11.27 -5.16 18.37
C PRO A 157 10.46 -3.87 18.34
N VAL A 158 9.14 -3.99 18.16
CA VAL A 158 8.25 -2.82 18.20
C VAL A 158 8.20 -2.33 19.65
N SER A 159 8.85 -1.20 19.95
CA SER A 159 8.73 -0.53 21.23
C SER A 159 7.44 0.31 21.30
N GLN A 160 6.89 0.41 22.50
CA GLN A 160 5.81 1.32 22.85
C GLN A 160 6.39 2.38 23.79
N GLU A 161 6.41 3.63 23.32
CA GLU A 161 7.05 4.73 24.03
C GLU A 161 6.06 5.88 24.17
N GLN A 162 5.96 6.47 25.37
CA GLN A 162 5.05 7.59 25.64
C GLN A 162 5.84 8.90 25.70
N CYS A 163 5.36 9.92 24.98
CA CYS A 163 5.88 11.28 25.15
C CYS A 163 5.06 12.01 26.21
N GLU A 164 5.68 12.34 27.35
CA GLU A 164 5.03 13.04 28.46
C GLU A 164 4.59 14.47 28.07
N VAL A 165 5.40 15.15 27.26
CA VAL A 165 5.12 16.53 26.80
C VAL A 165 3.90 16.58 25.86
N CYS A 166 3.83 15.66 24.90
CA CYS A 166 2.77 15.65 23.90
C CYS A 166 1.55 14.82 24.31
N LYS A 167 1.66 14.03 25.39
CA LYS A 167 0.66 13.04 25.84
C LYS A 167 0.20 12.13 24.71
N ILE A 168 1.15 11.69 23.87
CA ILE A 168 0.90 10.73 22.80
C ILE A 168 1.67 9.45 23.03
N LEU A 169 1.06 8.35 22.63
CA LEU A 169 1.69 7.04 22.57
C LEU A 169 2.28 6.84 21.18
N VAL A 170 3.57 6.56 21.11
CA VAL A 170 4.31 6.32 19.87
C VAL A 170 4.68 4.85 19.80
N TYR A 171 4.29 4.21 18.69
CA TYR A 171 4.64 2.83 18.42
C TYR A 171 5.74 2.78 17.35
N GLY A 172 6.79 2.00 17.61
CA GLY A 172 7.70 1.54 16.56
C GLY A 172 9.17 1.93 16.72
N ARG A 173 9.97 1.24 15.91
CA ARG A 173 11.44 1.24 15.85
C ARG A 173 12.02 2.64 15.66
N GLY A 174 12.45 3.29 16.74
CA GLY A 174 13.03 4.64 16.71
C GLY A 174 12.05 5.75 16.30
N GLN A 175 10.74 5.48 16.27
CA GLN A 175 9.74 6.49 15.90
C GLN A 175 9.66 7.63 16.93
N MET A 176 10.00 7.35 18.20
CA MET A 176 10.11 8.38 19.22
C MET A 176 11.18 9.42 18.88
N ALA A 177 12.35 9.01 18.37
CA ALA A 177 13.39 9.94 17.95
C ALA A 177 12.90 10.88 16.83
N ALA A 178 12.10 10.36 15.89
CA ALA A 178 11.45 11.17 14.87
C ALA A 178 10.38 12.10 15.46
N HIS A 179 9.60 11.62 16.43
CA HIS A 179 8.61 12.41 17.16
C HIS A 179 9.27 13.59 17.89
N LEU A 180 10.35 13.37 18.63
CA LEU A 180 11.07 14.41 19.36
C LEU A 180 11.58 15.52 18.42
N LYS A 181 11.98 15.15 17.19
CA LYS A 181 12.39 16.10 16.14
C LYS A 181 11.20 16.73 15.40
N SER A 182 9.97 16.29 15.59
CA SER A 182 8.80 16.77 14.84
C SER A 182 8.42 18.22 15.17
N LYS A 183 7.79 18.92 14.23
CA LYS A 183 7.24 20.28 14.44
C LYS A 183 6.23 20.30 15.61
N ARG A 184 5.46 19.23 15.78
CA ARG A 184 4.48 19.08 16.86
C ARG A 184 5.17 19.09 18.23
N HIS A 185 6.20 18.27 18.42
CA HIS A 185 6.91 18.18 19.70
C HIS A 185 7.62 19.49 20.05
N ARG A 186 8.35 20.08 19.07
CA ARG A 186 8.99 21.40 19.25
C ARG A 186 7.98 22.50 19.60
N GLY A 187 6.79 22.49 19.00
CA GLY A 187 5.71 23.42 19.34
C GLY A 187 5.20 23.23 20.76
N SER A 188 5.07 21.98 21.22
CA SER A 188 4.67 21.65 22.59
C SER A 188 5.71 22.11 23.62
N LEU A 189 7.01 21.93 23.34
CA LEU A 189 8.10 22.44 24.20
C LEU A 189 8.08 23.97 24.31
N ARG A 190 7.89 24.67 23.19
CA ARG A 190 7.77 26.14 23.19
C ARG A 190 6.59 26.62 24.03
N ARG A 191 5.47 25.91 23.95
CA ARG A 191 4.28 26.21 24.75
C ARG A 191 4.53 25.99 26.25
N LEU A 192 5.19 24.88 26.63
CA LEU A 192 5.56 24.63 28.02
C LEU A 192 6.50 25.71 28.56
N ALA A 193 7.47 26.17 27.76
CA ALA A 193 8.35 27.28 28.16
C ALA A 193 7.57 28.60 28.35
N LEU A 194 6.61 28.89 27.46
CA LEU A 194 5.72 30.04 27.58
C LEU A 194 4.87 29.96 28.87
N GLU A 195 4.24 28.81 29.12
CA GLU A 195 3.46 28.51 30.33
C GLU A 195 4.28 28.71 31.62
N ARG A 196 5.54 28.26 31.63
CA ARG A 196 6.47 28.50 32.75
C ARG A 196 6.75 29.99 32.95
N SER A 197 7.18 30.69 31.90
CA SER A 197 7.50 32.13 31.99
C SER A 197 6.31 33.00 32.38
N HIS A 198 5.09 32.61 31.96
CA HIS A 198 3.87 33.32 32.31
C HIS A 198 3.47 33.08 33.76
N ARG A 199 3.58 31.84 34.24
CA ARG A 199 3.34 31.50 35.64
C ARG A 199 4.27 32.27 36.57
N GLU A 200 5.55 32.36 36.21
CA GLU A 200 6.55 33.13 36.96
C GLU A 200 6.24 34.64 37.00
N LYS A 201 5.74 35.21 35.90
CA LYS A 201 5.44 36.66 35.81
C LYS A 201 4.10 37.07 36.43
N TYR A 202 3.07 36.26 36.26
CA TYR A 202 1.69 36.66 36.55
C TYR A 202 1.00 35.80 37.61
N GLY A 203 1.62 34.70 38.07
CA GLY A 203 1.09 33.85 39.12
C GLY A 203 -0.09 32.94 38.71
N PHE A 204 -0.57 33.01 37.47
CA PHE A 204 -1.64 32.14 36.95
C PHE A 204 -1.26 31.42 35.65
N GLU A 205 -1.96 30.31 35.37
CA GLU A 205 -1.71 29.47 34.21
C GLU A 205 -2.21 30.10 32.91
N LEU A 206 -1.46 29.88 31.82
CA LEU A 206 -1.86 30.31 30.48
C LEU A 206 -3.08 29.52 30.00
N PRO A 207 -4.08 30.16 29.37
CA PRO A 207 -5.25 29.45 28.85
C PRO A 207 -4.87 28.36 27.84
N PRO A 208 -5.62 27.25 27.80
CA PRO A 208 -5.43 26.20 26.80
C PRO A 208 -5.57 26.79 25.38
N PRO A 209 -4.87 26.22 24.37
CA PRO A 209 -4.98 26.74 23.02
C PRO A 209 -6.42 26.57 22.54
N LYS A 210 -6.99 27.60 21.92
CA LYS A 210 -8.28 27.47 21.22
C LYS A 210 -8.14 26.32 20.23
N ARG A 211 -8.89 25.23 20.44
CA ARG A 211 -8.97 24.14 19.45
C ARG A 211 -9.52 24.77 18.18
N LYS A 212 -8.77 24.70 17.07
CA LYS A 212 -9.34 25.02 15.75
C LYS A 212 -10.53 24.08 15.56
N ARG A 213 -11.76 24.61 15.59
CA ARG A 213 -12.94 23.85 15.13
C ARG A 213 -12.65 23.46 13.68
N GLY A 214 -12.79 22.17 13.39
CA GLY A 214 -12.30 21.56 12.16
C GLY A 214 -12.81 22.24 10.89
N SER A 215 -11.90 22.40 9.93
CA SER A 215 -12.19 22.37 8.50
C SER A 215 -11.97 20.95 7.99
#